data_AF-G8X7K1-F1
#
_entry.id   AF-G8X7K1-F1
#
_cell.length_a   1.000
_cell.length_b   1.000
_cell.length_c   1.000
_cell.angle_alpha   90.00
_cell.angle_beta   90.00
_cell.angle_gamma   90.00
#
_symmetry.space_group_name_H-M   'P 1'
#
loop_
_entity.id
_entity.type
_entity.pdbx_description
1 polymer ?
#
loop_
_entity_poly.entity_id
_entity_poly.type
_entity_poly.pdbx_seq_one_letter_code
_entity_poly.pdbx_strand_id
1 'polypeptide(L)' 'MENQAIIKAKSENKTHIPQILPNGDSPKQLLAKHRYLLYKSRQKWTINQQERAEILFELYPEIKTAYHLSQ' A
#
# COMPACT_ATOMS: atom_id res chain seq x y z
N MET A 1 11.32 3.89 -5.37
CA MET A 1 10.37 2.81 -5.02
C MET A 1 11.06 1.73 -4.19
N GLU A 2 10.35 1.05 -3.29
CA GLU A 2 10.88 0.01 -2.40
C GLU A 2 11.72 -1.07 -3.14
N ASN A 3 11.29 -1.47 -4.35
CA ASN A 3 12.06 -2.41 -5.17
C ASN A 3 13.47 -1.90 -5.54
N GLN A 4 13.63 -0.59 -5.79
CA GLN A 4 14.94 0.00 -6.08
C GLN A 4 15.83 0.01 -4.82
N ALA A 5 15.25 0.26 -3.65
CA ALA A 5 15.96 0.19 -2.39
C ALA A 5 16.43 -1.25 -2.09
N ILE A 6 15.61 -2.26 -2.38
CA ILE A 6 15.99 -3.68 -2.29
C ILE A 6 17.14 -4.01 -3.25
N ILE A 7 17.04 -3.58 -4.51
CA ILE A 7 18.09 -3.83 -5.51
C ILE A 7 19.42 -3.19 -5.07
N LYS A 8 19.36 -1.94 -4.59
CA LYS A 8 20.53 -1.23 -4.08
C LYS A 8 21.15 -1.94 -2.87
N ALA A 9 20.34 -2.30 -1.87
CA ALA A 9 20.83 -3.01 -0.69
C ALA A 9 21.51 -4.34 -1.06
N LYS A 10 20.92 -5.10 -2.00
CA LYS A 10 21.53 -6.32 -2.54
C LYS A 10 22.88 -6.05 -3.21
N SER A 11 22.98 -5.00 -4.04
CA SER A 11 24.25 -4.63 -4.69
C SER A 11 25.35 -4.24 -3.70
N GLU A 12 24.97 -3.74 -2.53
CA GLU A 12 25.88 -3.34 -1.45
C GLU A 12 26.12 -4.47 -0.41
N ASN A 13 25.59 -5.68 -0.63
CA ASN A 13 25.58 -6.78 0.36
C ASN A 13 24.98 -6.37 1.73
N LYS A 14 23.97 -5.50 1.72
CA LYS A 14 23.23 -5.06 2.92
C LYS A 14 21.83 -5.63 2.94
N THR A 15 21.29 -5.81 4.14
CA THR A 15 19.88 -6.13 4.34
C THR A 15 19.02 -4.89 4.11
N HIS A 16 17.99 -5.02 3.27
CA HIS A 16 16.99 -3.97 3.10
C HIS A 16 16.05 -3.94 4.32
N ILE A 17 15.93 -2.79 4.97
CA ILE A 17 14.96 -2.55 6.03
C ILE A 17 13.78 -1.79 5.41
N PRO A 18 12.58 -2.39 5.30
CA PRO A 18 11.43 -1.71 4.74
C PRO A 18 10.94 -0.60 5.68
N GLN A 19 10.38 0.46 5.10
CA GLN A 19 9.56 1.40 5.85
C GLN A 19 8.34 0.65 6.40
N ILE A 20 8.06 0.84 7.68
CA ILE A 20 6.85 0.31 8.33
C ILE A 20 5.87 1.48 8.52
N LEU A 21 4.64 1.28 8.06
CA LEU A 21 3.55 2.24 8.17
C LEU A 21 2.83 2.07 9.51
N PRO A 22 1.97 3.04 9.94
CA PRO A 22 1.28 2.97 11.23
C PRO A 22 0.45 1.69 11.44
N ASN A 23 -0.05 1.11 10.36
CA ASN A 23 -0.81 -0.14 10.38
C ASN A 23 0.06 -1.42 10.38
N GLY A 24 1.39 -1.28 10.50
CA GLY A 24 2.37 -2.37 10.53
C GLY A 24 2.76 -2.96 9.17
N ASP A 25 2.20 -2.44 8.07
CA ASP A 25 2.53 -2.93 6.72
C ASP A 25 3.71 -2.13 6.12
N SER A 26 4.49 -2.76 5.23
CA SER A 26 5.33 -2.00 4.29
C SER A 26 4.48 -1.40 3.16
N PRO A 27 4.94 -0.35 2.46
CA PRO A 27 4.23 0.21 1.31
C PRO A 27 3.87 -0.84 0.24
N LYS A 28 4.77 -1.79 -0.05
CA LYS A 28 4.49 -2.90 -0.98
C LYS A 28 3.43 -3.88 -0.45
N GLN A 29 3.45 -4.19 0.84
CA GLN A 29 2.41 -5.02 1.46
C GLN A 29 1.05 -4.31 1.43
N LEU A 30 1.01 -3.00 1.71
CA LEU A 30 -0.19 -2.19 1.64
C LEU A 30 -0.81 -2.24 0.24
N LEU A 31 -0.01 -1.96 -0.80
CA LEU A 31 -0.42 -2.02 -2.20
C LEU A 31 -0.95 -3.41 -2.60
N ALA A 32 -0.25 -4.48 -2.19
CA ALA A 32 -0.66 -5.85 -2.49
C ALA A 32 -2.00 -6.22 -1.84
N LYS A 33 -2.20 -5.86 -0.56
CA LYS A 33 -3.46 -6.10 0.16
C LYS A 33 -4.61 -5.27 -0.40
N HIS A 34 -4.35 -4.03 -0.81
CA HIS A 34 -5.36 -3.13 -1.35
C HIS A 34 -5.83 -3.48 -2.76
N ARG A 35 -4.99 -4.14 -3.57
CA ARG A 35 -5.36 -4.59 -4.91
C ARG A 35 -6.68 -5.36 -4.94
N TYR A 36 -6.92 -6.21 -3.93
CA TYR A 36 -8.15 -6.99 -3.82
C TYR A 36 -9.35 -6.17 -3.28
N LEU A 37 -9.10 -5.07 -2.57
CA LEU A 37 -10.14 -4.21 -2.01
C LEU A 37 -10.78 -3.30 -3.06
N LEU A 38 -10.04 -2.94 -4.11
CA LEU A 38 -10.57 -2.16 -5.23
C LEU A 38 -11.76 -2.86 -5.94
N TYR A 39 -11.86 -4.18 -5.82
CA TYR A 39 -12.97 -4.98 -6.39
C TYR A 39 -14.17 -5.14 -5.44
N LYS A 40 -14.12 -4.58 -4.23
CA LYS A 40 -15.22 -4.62 -3.25
C LYS A 40 -15.77 -3.22 -3.02
N SER A 41 -17.10 -3.11 -2.95
CA SER A 41 -17.76 -1.87 -2.53
C SER A 41 -17.28 -1.46 -1.13
N ARG A 42 -17.06 -0.16 -0.94
CA ARG A 42 -16.60 0.45 0.33
C ARG A 42 -17.45 0.03 1.53
N GLN A 43 -18.75 -0.16 1.33
CA GLN A 43 -19.70 -0.54 2.39
C GLN A 43 -19.39 -1.91 3.02
N LYS A 44 -18.62 -2.76 2.32
CA LYS A 44 -18.23 -4.10 2.78
C LYS A 44 -16.85 -4.13 3.44
N TRP A 45 -16.19 -2.98 3.60
CA TRP A 45 -14.86 -2.92 4.18
C TRP A 45 -14.90 -3.05 5.70
N THR A 46 -14.06 -3.92 6.24
CA THR A 46 -13.80 -3.99 7.69
C THR A 46 -13.01 -2.76 8.14
N ILE A 47 -12.98 -2.49 9.46
CA ILE A 47 -12.22 -1.37 10.04
C ILE A 47 -10.75 -1.39 9.58
N ASN A 48 -10.11 -2.56 9.65
CA ASN A 48 -8.72 -2.74 9.22
C ASN A 48 -8.49 -2.48 7.72
N GLN A 49 -9.54 -2.63 6.89
CA GLN A 49 -9.49 -2.34 5.46
C GLN A 49 -9.68 -0.84 5.20
N GLN A 50 -10.55 -0.17 5.98
CA GLN A 50 -10.73 1.28 5.94
C GLN A 50 -9.45 2.02 6.34
N GLU A 51 -8.83 1.63 7.47
CA GLU A 51 -7.55 2.18 7.92
C GLU A 51 -6.46 2.04 6.84
N ARG A 52 -6.36 0.86 6.22
CA ARG A 52 -5.45 0.63 5.09
C ARG A 52 -5.76 1.53 3.90
N ALA A 53 -7.03 1.82 3.64
CA ALA A 53 -7.45 2.62 2.50
C ALA A 53 -7.11 4.08 2.73
N GLU A 54 -7.27 4.57 3.96
CA GLU A 54 -6.88 5.92 4.36
C GLU A 54 -5.38 6.13 4.14
N ILE A 55 -4.54 5.24 4.69
CA ILE A 55 -3.08 5.29 4.51
C ILE A 55 -2.72 5.19 3.02
N LEU A 56 -3.37 4.31 2.26
CA LEU A 56 -3.09 4.16 0.83
C LEU A 56 -3.44 5.44 0.06
N PHE A 57 -4.59 6.03 0.31
CA PHE A 57 -5.07 7.21 -0.40
C PHE A 57 -4.30 8.48 -0.02
N GLU A 58 -3.69 8.52 1.16
CA GLU A 58 -2.74 9.56 1.55
C GLU A 58 -1.41 9.40 0.80
N LEU A 59 -0.87 8.19 0.73
CA LEU A 59 0.41 7.91 0.06
C LEU A 59 0.32 7.94 -1.48
N TYR A 60 -0.84 7.60 -2.04
CA TYR A 60 -1.08 7.46 -3.49
C TYR A 60 -2.42 8.12 -3.90
N PRO A 61 -2.49 9.45 -3.97
CA PRO A 61 -3.71 10.19 -4.34
C PRO A 61 -4.28 9.82 -5.73
N GLU A 62 -3.44 9.38 -6.64
CA GLU A 62 -3.83 8.88 -7.96
C GLU A 62 -4.67 7.60 -7.86
N ILE A 63 -4.34 6.71 -6.91
CA ILE A 63 -5.14 5.50 -6.66
C ILE A 63 -6.49 5.87 -6.05
N LYS A 64 -6.53 6.88 -5.16
CA LYS A 64 -7.78 7.42 -4.61
C LYS A 64 -8.70 7.91 -5.73
N THR A 65 -8.13 8.70 -6.65
CA THR A 65 -8.86 9.25 -7.80
C THR A 65 -9.39 8.14 -8.70
N ALA A 66 -8.53 7.18 -9.07
CA ALA A 66 -8.95 6.05 -9.89
C ALA A 66 -10.03 5.20 -9.22
N TYR A 67 -9.92 4.95 -7.91
CA TYR A 67 -10.94 4.25 -7.14
C TYR A 67 -12.29 4.98 -7.22
N HIS A 68 -12.32 6.29 -6.99
CA HIS A 68 -13.55 7.10 -7.06
C HIS A 68 -14.19 7.12 -8.45
N LEU A 69 -13.41 7.06 -9.52
CA LEU A 69 -13.93 6.98 -10.89
C LEU A 69 -14.51 5.60 -11.24
N SER A 70 -14.19 4.57 -10.46
CA SER A 70 -14.59 3.17 -10.70
C SER A 70 -15.74 2.66 -9.83
N GLN A 71 -16.21 3.47 -8.88
CA GLN A 71 -17.31 3.12 -7.97
C GLN A 71 -18.67 3.45 -8.57
#